data_AF-A0A6A9QUH6-F1
#
_entry.id   AF-A0A6A9QUH6-F1
#
_cell.length_a   1.000
_cell.length_b   1.000
_cell.length_c   1.000
_cell.angle_alpha   90.00
_cell.angle_beta   90.00
_cell.angle_gamma   90.00
#
_symmetry.space_group_name_H-M   'P 1'
#
loop_
_entity.id
_entity.type
_entity.pdbx_description
1 polymer ?
#
loop_
_entity_poly.entity_id
_entity_poly.type
_entity_poly.pdbx_seq_one_letter_code
_entity_poly.pdbx_strand_id
1 'polypeptide(L)' 'MKVILENPEFTGDIIEVRLNGESIMNFSPSRINSRKIVMDIGGIPRKGNNILEIITSKGGYIRRYIEI' A
#
# COMPACT_ATOMS: atom_id res chain seq x y z
N MET A 1 1.91 2.31 -10.56
CA MET A 1 0.58 2.96 -10.34
C MET A 1 0.65 3.72 -9.03
N LYS A 2 0.15 4.96 -8.96
CA LYS A 2 0.18 5.74 -7.72
C LYS A 2 -1.12 5.63 -6.95
N VAL A 3 -1.03 5.32 -5.66
CA VAL A 3 -2.13 5.20 -4.71
C VAL A 3 -1.89 6.18 -3.58
N ILE A 4 -2.92 6.94 -3.20
CA ILE A 4 -2.85 7.83 -2.05
C ILE A 4 -3.28 7.03 -0.82
N LEU A 5 -2.38 6.92 0.15
CA LEU A 5 -2.66 6.33 1.45
C LEU A 5 -2.78 7.46 2.47
N GLU A 6 -4.01 7.76 2.85
CA GLU A 6 -4.28 8.62 3.99
C GLU A 6 -4.41 7.73 5.22
N ASN A 7 -3.40 7.76 6.09
CA ASN A 7 -3.39 6.96 7.31
C ASN A 7 -2.72 7.70 8.47
N PRO A 8 -3.51 8.26 9.40
CA PRO A 8 -2.95 9.01 10.52
C PRO A 8 -2.33 8.14 11.61
N GLU A 9 -2.58 6.83 11.63
CA GLU A 9 -2.29 5.95 12.77
C GLU A 9 -1.07 5.05 12.55
N PHE A 10 -0.85 4.56 11.33
CA PHE A 10 0.22 3.60 11.10
C PHE A 10 1.50 4.28 10.60
N THR A 11 2.62 3.98 11.28
CA THR A 11 3.97 4.43 10.92
C THR A 11 4.92 3.25 10.97
N GLY A 12 6.05 3.35 10.27
CA GLY A 12 7.07 2.30 10.25
C GLY A 12 7.47 1.88 8.85
N ASP A 13 8.42 0.95 8.78
CA ASP A 13 8.88 0.40 7.52
C ASP A 13 7.81 -0.52 6.95
N ILE A 14 7.61 -0.47 5.64
CA ILE A 14 6.66 -1.33 4.94
C ILE A 14 7.39 -2.64 4.67
N ILE A 15 6.91 -3.71 5.28
CA ILE A 15 7.51 -5.03 5.14
C ILE A 15 6.85 -5.84 4.02
N GLU A 16 5.59 -5.56 3.73
CA GLU A 16 4.86 -6.26 2.69
C GLU A 16 3.77 -5.38 2.09
N VAL A 17 3.62 -5.48 0.77
CA VAL A 17 2.53 -4.90 0.00
C VAL A 17 1.90 -6.02 -0.82
N ARG A 18 0.58 -6.15 -0.77
CA ARG A 18 -0.19 -7.11 -1.60
C ARG A 18 -1.26 -6.39 -2.39
N LEU A 19 -1.43 -6.77 -3.65
CA LEU A 19 -2.54 -6.35 -4.50
C LEU A 19 -3.39 -7.58 -4.83
N ASN A 20 -4.64 -7.61 -4.38
CA ASN A 20 -5.55 -8.74 -4.51
C ASN A 20 -4.95 -10.07 -3.97
N GLY A 21 -4.21 -9.98 -2.87
CA GLY A 21 -3.50 -11.13 -2.27
C GLY A 21 -2.16 -11.48 -2.91
N GLU A 22 -1.78 -10.88 -4.05
CA GLU A 22 -0.48 -11.11 -4.69
C GLU A 22 0.57 -10.13 -4.15
N SER A 23 1.73 -10.64 -3.71
CA SER A 23 2.82 -9.81 -3.19
C SER A 23 3.44 -8.94 -4.29
N ILE A 24 3.58 -7.64 -4.01
CA ILE A 24 4.22 -6.65 -4.87
C ILE A 24 5.63 -6.39 -4.33
N MET A 25 6.65 -6.77 -5.10
CA MET A 25 8.05 -6.56 -4.70
C MET A 25 8.55 -5.15 -5.00
N ASN A 26 8.00 -4.50 -6.03
CA ASN A 26 8.42 -3.17 -6.46
C ASN A 26 7.38 -2.14 -6.00
N PHE A 27 7.65 -1.49 -4.88
CA PHE A 27 6.86 -0.37 -4.39
C PHE A 27 7.75 0.74 -3.79
N SER A 28 7.20 1.95 -3.73
CA SER A 28 7.85 3.10 -3.10
C SER A 28 6.79 4.04 -2.54
N PRO A 29 6.96 4.66 -1.35
CA PRO A 29 8.12 4.56 -0.47
C PRO A 29 8.17 3.23 0.29
N SER A 30 9.33 2.90 0.84
CA SER A 30 9.54 1.73 1.72
C SER A 30 9.16 1.98 3.18
N ARG A 31 8.71 3.20 3.53
CA ARG A 31 8.38 3.60 4.90
C ARG A 31 7.20 4.56 4.94
N ILE A 32 6.32 4.38 5.93
CA ILE A 32 5.25 5.31 6.27
C ILE A 32 5.73 6.22 7.40
N ASN A 33 5.94 7.50 7.09
CA ASN A 33 6.44 8.52 8.01
C ASN A 33 5.55 9.76 8.10
N SER A 34 4.42 9.77 7.39
CA SER A 34 3.49 10.90 7.36
C SER A 34 2.06 10.39 7.25
N ARG A 35 1.10 11.26 7.61
CA ARG A 35 -0.33 10.94 7.58
C ARG A 35 -0.88 10.71 6.17
N LYS A 36 -0.16 11.17 5.15
CA LYS A 36 -0.55 11.07 3.75
C LYS A 36 0.70 10.77 2.93
N ILE A 37 0.74 9.58 2.34
CA ILE A 37 1.80 9.19 1.42
C ILE A 37 1.21 8.86 0.06
N VAL A 38 1.98 9.17 -0.99
CA VAL A 38 1.71 8.68 -2.34
C VAL A 38 2.60 7.46 -2.53
N MET A 39 1.99 6.29 -2.62
CA MET A 39 2.68 5.03 -2.86
C MET A 39 2.61 4.68 -4.34
N ASP A 40 3.74 4.51 -4.99
CA ASP A 40 3.83 3.84 -6.27
C ASP A 40 3.92 2.34 -6.06
N ILE A 41 2.93 1.61 -6.57
CA ILE A 41 2.91 0.16 -6.66
C ILE A 41 3.19 -0.21 -8.11
N GLY A 42 4.33 -0.86 -8.37
CA GLY A 42 4.78 -1.25 -9.71
C GLY A 42 3.92 -2.33 -10.40
N GLY A 43 2.81 -2.73 -9.79
CA GLY A 43 1.88 -3.70 -10.36
C GLY A 43 1.06 -3.12 -11.52
N ILE A 44 0.69 -3.99 -12.46
CA ILE A 44 -0.31 -3.70 -13.49
C ILE A 44 -1.68 -3.97 -12.86
N PRO A 45 -2.47 -2.94 -12.57
CA PRO A 45 -3.78 -3.18 -11.99
C PRO A 45 -4.72 -3.90 -12.96
N ARG A 46 -5.62 -4.72 -12.41
CA ARG A 46 -6.75 -5.25 -13.17
C ARG A 46 -7.85 -4.21 -13.19
N LYS A 47 -8.58 -4.08 -14.30
CA LYS A 47 -9.77 -3.21 -14.36
C LYS A 47 -10.76 -3.58 -13.26
N GLY A 48 -11.37 -2.56 -12.64
CA GLY A 48 -12.39 -2.72 -11.59
C GLY A 48 -11.84 -2.64 -10.17
N ASN A 49 -12.52 -3.32 -9.25
CA ASN A 49 -12.24 -3.24 -7.82
C ASN A 49 -11.02 -4.07 -7.44
N ASN A 50 -10.02 -3.40 -6.86
CA ASN A 50 -8.81 -4.02 -6.34
C ASN A 50 -8.68 -3.75 -4.84
N ILE A 51 -8.02 -4.66 -4.14
CA ILE A 51 -7.73 -4.55 -2.71
C ILE A 51 -6.21 -4.43 -2.55
N LEU A 52 -5.75 -3.31 -2.02
CA LEU A 52 -4.36 -3.09 -1.62
C LEU A 52 -4.24 -3.33 -0.12
N GLU A 53 -3.30 -4.18 0.25
CA GLU A 53 -2.97 -4.49 1.63
C GLU A 53 -1.51 -4.13 1.89
N ILE A 54 -1.25 -3.50 3.04
CA ILE A 54 0.09 -3.04 3.43
C ILE A 54 0.32 -3.42 4.87
N ILE A 55 1.44 -4.10 5.13
CA ILE A 55 1.86 -4.50 6.46
C ILE A 55 3.12 -3.72 6.81
N THR A 56 3.16 -3.20 8.03
CA THR A 56 4.29 -2.42 8.55
C THR A 56 5.04 -3.17 9.65
N SER A 57 6.31 -2.82 9.85
CA SER A 57 7.17 -3.41 10.88
C SER A 57 6.69 -3.19 12.33
N LYS A 58 5.79 -2.23 12.54
CA LYS A 58 5.16 -1.95 13.84
C LYS A 58 3.81 -2.66 14.05
N GLY A 59 3.47 -3.64 13.21
CA GLY A 59 2.20 -4.39 13.29
C GLY A 59 1.00 -3.64 12.70
N GLY A 60 1.21 -2.49 12.05
CA GLY A 60 0.13 -1.79 11.33
C GLY A 60 -0.28 -2.55 10.07
N TYR A 61 -1.58 -2.74 9.89
CA TYR A 61 -2.19 -3.37 8.72
C TYR A 61 -3.17 -2.39 8.07
N ILE A 62 -2.90 -2.03 6.82
CA ILE A 62 -3.70 -1.09 6.04
C ILE A 62 -4.36 -1.86 4.90
N ARG A 63 -5.69 -1.76 4.81
CA ARG A 63 -6.47 -2.31 3.69
C ARG A 63 -7.22 -1.20 2.99
N ARG A 64 -7.02 -1.06 1.67
CA ARG A 64 -7.66 -0.03 0.83
C ARG A 64 -8.28 -0.64 -0.41
N TYR A 65 -9.46 -0.15 -0.73
CA TYR A 65 -10.15 -0.46 -1.98
C TYR A 65 -9.73 0.58 -3.02
N ILE A 66 -9.35 0.12 -4.20
CA ILE A 66 -8.91 0.96 -5.31
C ILE A 66 -9.73 0.56 -6.52
N GLU A 67 -10.41 1.53 -7.13
CA GLU A 67 -11.15 1.36 -8.38
C GLU A 67 -10.34 1.95 -9.53
N ILE A 68 -10.27 1.19 -10.64
CA ILE A 68 -9.36 1.43 -11.78
C ILE A 68 -10.10 1.28 -13.09
#